data_AF-A0A8X7SS65-F1
#
_entry.id   AF-A0A8X7SS65-F1
#
_cell.length_a   1.000
_cell.length_b   1.000
_cell.length_c   1.000
_cell.angle_alpha   90.00
_cell.angle_beta   90.00
_cell.angle_gamma   90.00
#
_symmetry.space_group_name_H-M   'P 1'
#
loop_
_entity.id
_entity.type
_entity.pdbx_description
1 polymer ?
#
loop_
_entity_poly.entity_id
_entity_poly.type
_entity_poly.pdbx_seq_one_letter_code
_entity_poly.pdbx_strand_id
1 'polypeptide(L)'
;MTGIVSKLIEAVNRKPVKTLDGLTNEQAASSSKEKKHTSVVHDLTRLSAKEAVRMGEGFRNLDQEEPVDDRKLIELLQTLPHDSVLGENLADAFITHLYNDLPHPPAMYIGPEYRYRSADGSGNNPHIPELGKSGTSYSRSVPPVQPKAAAPPDPELVYEK
;
A
#
# COMPACT_ATOMS: atom_id res chain seq x y z
N MET A 1 37.70 -27.34 1.42
CA MET A 1 38.28 -26.11 0.84
C MET A 1 37.60 -25.84 -0.50
N THR A 2 36.59 -24.98 -0.54
CA THR A 2 35.89 -24.61 -1.78
C THR A 2 36.73 -23.59 -2.55
N GLY A 3 37.40 -24.07 -3.60
CA GLY A 3 38.36 -23.28 -4.38
C GLY A 3 37.72 -22.18 -5.23
N ILE A 4 38.54 -21.19 -5.60
CA ILE A 4 38.20 -20.02 -6.42
C ILE A 4 37.45 -20.41 -7.72
N VAL A 5 37.83 -21.55 -8.33
CA VAL A 5 37.22 -22.07 -9.56
C VAL A 5 35.73 -22.41 -9.37
N SER A 6 35.35 -22.97 -8.22
CA SER A 6 33.95 -23.30 -7.92
C SER A 6 33.08 -22.05 -7.80
N LYS A 7 33.62 -20.98 -7.19
CA LYS A 7 32.91 -19.69 -7.07
C LYS A 7 32.73 -19.00 -8.43
N LEU A 8 33.71 -19.14 -9.32
CA LEU A 8 33.64 -18.60 -10.68
C LEU A 8 32.58 -19.30 -11.53
N ILE A 9 32.53 -20.64 -11.48
CA ILE A 9 31.50 -21.41 -12.19
C ILE A 9 30.11 -21.08 -11.65
N GLU A 10 29.97 -20.93 -10.34
CA GLU A 10 28.72 -20.50 -9.72
C GLU A 10 28.31 -19.09 -10.17
N ALA A 11 29.25 -18.14 -10.23
CA ALA A 11 28.98 -16.78 -10.69
C ALA A 11 28.52 -16.74 -12.15
N VAL A 12 29.09 -17.58 -13.02
CA VAL A 12 28.73 -17.66 -14.44
C VAL A 12 27.34 -18.27 -14.66
N ASN A 13 26.92 -19.22 -13.81
CA ASN A 13 25.64 -19.91 -13.94
C ASN A 13 24.48 -19.25 -13.16
N ARG A 14 24.70 -18.12 -12.50
CA ARG A 14 23.62 -17.40 -11.79
C ARG A 14 22.64 -16.78 -12.79
N LYS A 15 21.36 -17.08 -12.62
CA LYS A 15 20.27 -16.45 -13.38
C LYS A 15 20.23 -14.94 -13.08
N PRO A 16 19.88 -14.09 -14.06
CA PRO A 16 19.79 -12.64 -13.83
C PRO A 16 18.70 -12.35 -12.78
N VAL A 17 19.07 -11.53 -11.81
CA VAL A 17 18.16 -11.08 -10.75
C VAL A 17 17.18 -10.07 -11.35
N LYS A 18 15.87 -10.28 -11.13
CA LYS A 18 14.81 -9.40 -11.65
C LYS A 18 14.43 -8.26 -10.68
N THR A 19 14.93 -8.30 -9.46
CA THR A 19 14.63 -7.30 -8.43
C THR A 19 15.47 -6.04 -8.64
N LEU A 20 14.89 -4.87 -8.34
CA LEU A 20 15.52 -3.56 -8.54
C LEU A 20 16.82 -3.42 -7.73
N ASP A 21 16.87 -4.05 -6.56
CA ASP A 21 18.00 -3.98 -5.63
C ASP A 21 19.13 -4.98 -5.95
N GLY A 22 18.97 -5.82 -6.97
CA GLY A 22 19.97 -6.80 -7.40
C GLY A 22 20.20 -7.97 -6.43
N LEU A 23 19.40 -8.08 -5.36
CA LEU A 23 19.43 -9.18 -4.39
C LEU A 23 18.55 -10.34 -4.85
N THR A 24 19.04 -11.58 -4.70
CA THR A 24 18.18 -12.76 -4.90
C THR A 24 17.14 -12.86 -3.79
N ASN A 25 15.99 -13.50 -4.05
CA ASN A 25 14.95 -13.72 -3.03
C ASN A 25 15.51 -14.42 -1.77
N GLU A 26 16.51 -15.29 -1.94
CA GLU A 26 17.19 -15.98 -0.85
C GLU A 26 18.11 -15.06 -0.02
N GLN A 27 18.66 -14.01 -0.64
CA GLN A 27 19.48 -12.99 0.04
C GLN A 27 18.63 -11.89 0.68
N ALA A 28 17.44 -11.62 0.13
CA ALA A 28 16.45 -10.72 0.70
C ALA A 28 15.65 -11.39 1.84
N ALA A 29 15.60 -12.73 1.88
CA ALA A 29 15.04 -13.47 2.99
C ALA A 29 15.84 -13.16 4.26
N SER A 30 15.13 -12.83 5.35
CA SER A 30 15.76 -12.58 6.64
C SER A 30 16.61 -13.77 7.07
N SER A 31 17.71 -13.53 7.78
CA SER A 31 18.59 -14.57 8.35
C SER A 31 17.86 -15.36 9.45
N SER A 32 16.98 -16.28 9.05
CA SER A 32 16.15 -17.05 9.95
C SER A 32 16.99 -18.15 10.60
N LYS A 33 17.31 -17.94 11.89
CA LYS A 33 17.52 -19.04 12.82
C LYS A 33 16.29 -19.94 12.75
N GLU A 34 16.49 -21.27 12.72
CA GLU A 34 15.41 -22.26 12.82
C GLU A 34 14.44 -21.87 13.94
N LYS A 35 13.25 -21.40 13.58
CA LYS A 35 12.18 -21.12 14.52
C LYS A 35 11.55 -22.45 14.89
N LYS A 36 11.45 -22.74 16.19
CA LYS A 36 10.75 -23.94 16.67
C LYS A 36 9.25 -23.70 16.50
N HIS A 37 8.68 -24.24 15.44
CA HIS A 37 7.27 -24.04 15.16
C HIS A 37 6.38 -24.94 16.05
N THR A 38 5.26 -24.41 16.57
CA THR A 38 4.22 -25.22 17.21
C THR A 38 3.37 -25.94 16.16
N SER A 39 2.77 -27.08 16.52
CA SER A 39 1.91 -27.80 15.57
C SER A 39 0.57 -27.08 15.39
N VAL A 40 -0.02 -27.18 14.20
CA VAL A 40 -1.34 -26.63 13.86
C VAL A 40 -2.42 -27.04 14.87
N VAL A 41 -2.36 -28.28 15.36
CA VAL A 41 -3.30 -28.78 16.38
C VAL A 41 -3.13 -28.05 17.72
N HIS A 42 -1.89 -27.81 18.14
CA HIS A 42 -1.60 -27.06 19.36
C HIS A 42 -2.10 -25.61 19.26
N ASP A 43 -2.00 -25.03 18.07
CA ASP A 43 -2.50 -23.67 17.81
C ASP A 43 -4.04 -23.63 17.83
N LEU A 44 -4.71 -24.63 17.26
CA LEU A 44 -6.17 -24.78 17.30
C LEU A 44 -6.71 -24.98 18.72
N THR A 45 -5.97 -25.65 19.60
CA THR A 45 -6.40 -25.85 20.99
C THR A 45 -6.30 -24.58 21.85
N ARG A 46 -5.50 -23.61 21.41
CA ARG A 46 -5.33 -22.32 22.10
C ARG A 46 -6.27 -21.24 21.58
N LEU A 47 -6.80 -21.43 20.39
CA LEU A 47 -7.78 -20.53 19.79
C LEU A 47 -9.11 -20.61 20.55
N SER A 48 -9.62 -19.45 20.95
CA SER A 48 -10.99 -19.34 21.44
C SER A 48 -11.98 -19.66 20.32
N ALA A 49 -13.15 -20.20 20.66
CA ALA A 49 -14.21 -20.47 19.66
C ALA A 49 -14.58 -19.23 18.83
N LYS A 50 -14.49 -18.04 19.44
CA LYS A 50 -14.71 -16.76 18.76
C LYS A 50 -13.61 -16.41 17.75
N GLU A 51 -12.36 -16.76 18.07
CA GLU A 51 -11.20 -16.53 17.21
C GLU A 51 -11.18 -17.52 16.05
N ALA A 52 -11.58 -18.77 16.27
CA ALA A 52 -11.72 -19.77 15.21
C ALA A 52 -12.77 -19.37 14.16
N VAL A 53 -13.91 -18.82 14.59
CA VAL A 53 -14.94 -18.28 13.68
C VAL A 53 -14.39 -17.07 12.91
N ARG A 54 -13.72 -16.14 13.60
CA ARG A 54 -13.07 -14.96 12.98
C ARG A 54 -12.00 -15.37 11.95
N MET A 55 -11.24 -16.42 12.23
CA MET A 55 -10.23 -16.95 11.32
C MET A 55 -10.87 -17.50 10.05
N GLY A 56 -11.94 -18.28 10.19
CA GLY A 56 -12.70 -18.80 9.05
C GLY A 56 -13.32 -17.69 8.19
N GLU A 57 -13.84 -16.63 8.81
CA GLU A 57 -14.31 -15.42 8.11
C GLU A 57 -13.15 -14.68 7.45
N GLY A 58 -12.03 -14.48 8.16
CA GLY A 58 -10.85 -13.78 7.64
C GLY A 58 -10.26 -14.45 6.41
N PHE A 59 -10.07 -15.76 6.43
CA PHE A 59 -9.58 -16.50 5.25
C PHE A 59 -10.55 -16.44 4.07
N ARG A 60 -11.86 -16.57 4.32
CA ARG A 60 -12.86 -16.50 3.24
C ARG A 60 -12.93 -15.11 2.62
N ASN A 61 -12.78 -14.07 3.43
CA ASN A 61 -12.84 -12.70 2.98
C ASN A 61 -11.53 -12.25 2.33
N LEU A 62 -10.37 -12.89 2.63
CA LEU A 62 -9.10 -12.60 1.95
C LEU A 62 -9.08 -13.12 0.50
N ASP A 63 -9.80 -14.21 0.21
CA ASP A 63 -9.96 -14.76 -1.14
C ASP A 63 -11.03 -14.03 -1.96
N GLN A 64 -11.90 -13.26 -1.30
CA GLN A 64 -12.96 -12.49 -1.94
C GLN A 64 -12.50 -11.02 -2.03
N GLU A 65 -12.71 -10.34 -3.16
CA GLU A 65 -12.42 -8.90 -3.30
C GLU A 65 -13.41 -8.01 -2.52
N GLU A 66 -13.96 -8.52 -1.43
CA GLU A 66 -14.83 -7.76 -0.53
C GLU A 66 -13.98 -6.96 0.48
N PRO A 67 -14.47 -5.80 0.94
CA PRO A 67 -13.74 -5.01 1.94
C PRO A 67 -13.52 -5.81 3.22
N VAL A 68 -12.27 -6.19 3.50
CA VAL A 68 -11.90 -6.92 4.71
C VAL A 68 -11.80 -5.95 5.89
N ASP A 69 -12.24 -6.38 7.08
CA ASP A 69 -12.03 -5.64 8.32
C ASP A 69 -10.67 -6.00 8.93
N ASP A 70 -9.62 -5.36 8.42
CA ASP A 70 -8.21 -5.62 8.78
C ASP A 70 -7.94 -5.56 10.28
N ARG A 71 -8.71 -4.77 11.03
CA ARG A 71 -8.54 -4.62 12.49
C ARG A 71 -8.77 -5.94 13.21
N LYS A 72 -9.77 -6.70 12.79
CA LYS A 72 -10.09 -8.01 13.39
C LYS A 72 -9.04 -9.05 13.04
N LEU A 73 -8.46 -8.96 11.85
CA LEU A 73 -7.41 -9.85 11.39
C LEU A 73 -6.09 -9.60 12.13
N ILE A 74 -5.77 -8.33 12.39
CA ILE A 74 -4.62 -7.93 13.21
C ILE A 74 -4.83 -8.36 14.67
N GLU A 75 -6.03 -8.16 15.24
CA GLU A 75 -6.36 -8.64 16.60
C GLU A 75 -6.18 -10.16 16.69
N LEU A 76 -6.65 -10.91 15.69
CA LEU A 76 -6.45 -12.36 15.61
C LEU A 76 -4.96 -12.71 15.57
N LEU A 77 -4.16 -12.11 14.67
CA LEU A 77 -2.72 -12.35 14.59
C LEU A 77 -1.98 -12.03 15.90
N GLN A 78 -2.41 -11.02 16.65
CA GLN A 78 -1.84 -10.68 17.96
C GLN A 78 -2.15 -11.70 19.05
N THR A 79 -3.29 -12.40 18.95
CA THR A 79 -3.66 -13.47 19.90
C THR A 79 -2.91 -14.78 19.67
N LEU A 80 -2.42 -15.03 18.45
CA LEU A 80 -1.67 -16.25 18.15
C LEU A 80 -0.25 -16.20 18.74
N PRO A 81 0.29 -17.36 19.20
CA PRO A 81 1.69 -17.46 19.62
C PRO A 81 2.64 -17.05 18.49
N HIS A 82 3.74 -16.37 18.82
CA HIS A 82 4.74 -15.94 17.83
C HIS A 82 5.45 -17.10 17.10
N ASP A 83 5.32 -18.31 17.65
CA ASP A 83 5.93 -19.55 17.15
C ASP A 83 4.94 -20.40 16.33
N SER A 84 3.72 -19.90 16.09
CA SER A 84 2.62 -20.61 15.43
C SER A 84 2.79 -20.67 13.92
N VAL A 85 2.68 -21.87 13.35
CA VAL A 85 2.62 -22.07 11.87
C VAL A 85 1.35 -21.48 11.29
N LEU A 86 0.22 -21.60 12.00
CA LEU A 86 -1.04 -21.01 11.56
C LEU A 86 -0.97 -19.48 11.52
N GLY A 87 -0.33 -18.88 12.52
CA GLY A 87 -0.13 -17.42 12.58
C GLY A 87 0.78 -16.92 11.47
N GLU A 88 1.86 -17.66 11.18
CA GLU A 88 2.76 -17.35 10.07
C GLU A 88 2.05 -17.41 8.72
N ASN A 89 1.32 -18.49 8.44
CA ASN A 89 0.57 -18.61 7.18
C ASN A 89 -0.52 -17.54 7.01
N LEU A 90 -1.22 -17.20 8.10
CA LEU A 90 -2.22 -16.14 8.08
C LEU A 90 -1.59 -14.76 7.87
N ALA A 91 -0.44 -14.51 8.50
CA ALA A 91 0.33 -13.28 8.32
C ALA A 91 0.84 -13.16 6.89
N ASP A 92 1.38 -14.22 6.32
CA ASP A 92 1.87 -14.25 4.93
C ASP A 92 0.74 -14.00 3.92
N ALA A 93 -0.43 -14.61 4.12
CA ALA A 93 -1.61 -14.36 3.30
C ALA A 93 -2.08 -12.90 3.42
N PHE A 94 -2.12 -12.35 4.64
CA PHE A 94 -2.51 -10.96 4.87
C PHE A 94 -1.53 -9.96 4.25
N ILE A 95 -0.21 -10.19 4.40
CA ILE A 95 0.83 -9.36 3.80
C ILE A 95 0.73 -9.41 2.27
N THR A 96 0.47 -10.59 1.70
CA THR A 96 0.30 -10.76 0.25
C THR A 96 -0.93 -10.00 -0.25
N HIS A 97 -2.04 -10.03 0.49
CA HIS A 97 -3.24 -9.26 0.18
C HIS A 97 -2.96 -7.75 0.20
N LEU A 98 -2.37 -7.23 1.28
CA LEU A 98 -1.99 -5.82 1.39
C LEU A 98 -1.00 -5.39 0.32
N TYR A 99 -0.09 -6.27 -0.08
CA TYR A 99 0.79 -6.03 -1.20
C TYR A 99 -0.03 -5.87 -2.48
N ASN A 100 -0.87 -6.83 -2.84
CA ASN A 100 -1.63 -6.77 -4.09
C ASN A 100 -2.66 -5.63 -4.15
N ASP A 101 -3.13 -5.13 -3.01
CA ASP A 101 -4.04 -3.98 -2.93
C ASP A 101 -3.37 -2.66 -3.38
N LEU A 102 -2.05 -2.56 -3.24
CA LEU A 102 -1.31 -1.41 -3.75
C LEU A 102 -0.99 -1.57 -5.25
N PRO A 103 -1.13 -0.50 -6.05
CA PRO A 103 -0.74 -0.52 -7.46
C PRO A 103 0.78 -0.66 -7.60
N HIS A 104 1.20 -1.64 -8.40
CA HIS A 104 2.59 -1.94 -8.70
C HIS A 104 2.83 -1.77 -10.21
N PRO A 105 3.76 -0.89 -10.67
CA PRO A 105 4.75 -0.12 -9.92
C PRO A 105 4.18 1.11 -9.17
N PRO A 106 4.85 1.61 -8.12
CA PRO A 106 4.38 2.77 -7.36
C PRO A 106 4.23 3.99 -8.27
N ALA A 107 3.15 4.75 -8.09
CA ALA A 107 2.80 5.94 -8.90
C ALA A 107 3.91 7.02 -8.93
N MET A 108 4.90 6.93 -8.05
CA MET A 108 6.08 7.80 -8.03
C MET A 108 6.99 7.64 -9.27
N TYR A 109 6.78 6.63 -10.11
CA TYR A 109 7.33 6.57 -11.48
C TYR A 109 6.62 7.55 -12.40
N ILE A 110 6.61 8.82 -12.00
CA ILE A 110 6.11 9.90 -12.80
C ILE A 110 7.18 10.16 -13.88
N GLY A 111 6.80 10.11 -15.16
CA GLY A 111 7.70 10.22 -16.31
C GLY A 111 8.55 11.50 -16.34
N PRO A 112 9.55 11.59 -17.24
CA PRO A 112 10.42 12.76 -17.37
C PRO A 112 9.66 14.09 -17.48
N GLU A 113 8.45 14.08 -18.04
CA GLU A 113 7.60 15.25 -18.23
C GLU A 113 7.17 15.96 -16.93
N TYR A 114 7.12 15.27 -15.79
CA TYR A 114 6.70 15.87 -14.51
C TYR A 114 7.86 16.06 -13.52
N ARG A 115 9.10 15.86 -13.99
CA ARG A 115 10.30 16.03 -13.14
C ARG A 115 10.44 17.45 -12.60
N TYR A 116 9.98 18.43 -13.36
CA TYR A 116 10.09 19.84 -13.04
C TYR A 116 8.73 20.52 -13.12
N ARG A 117 8.59 21.62 -12.38
CA ARG A 117 7.40 22.45 -12.45
C ARG A 117 7.34 23.13 -13.81
N SER A 118 6.21 22.99 -14.48
CA SER A 118 5.89 23.75 -15.69
C SER A 118 5.71 25.23 -15.34
N ALA A 119 6.00 26.11 -16.31
CA ALA A 119 5.82 27.55 -16.13
C ALA A 119 4.34 27.96 -16.03
N ASP A 120 3.44 27.18 -16.62
CA ASP A 120 2.00 27.42 -16.60
C ASP A 120 1.31 26.76 -15.39
N GLY A 121 2.03 26.03 -14.53
CA GLY A 121 1.48 25.36 -13.35
C GLY A 121 0.77 24.03 -13.63
N SER A 122 0.73 23.57 -14.88
CA SER A 122 0.21 22.25 -15.27
C SER A 122 1.10 21.09 -14.79
N GLY A 123 0.55 19.89 -14.72
CA GLY A 123 1.32 18.67 -14.42
C GLY A 123 1.81 18.54 -12.97
N ASN A 124 1.35 19.37 -12.03
CA ASN A 124 1.67 19.16 -10.62
C ASN A 124 0.97 17.91 -10.05
N ASN A 125 -0.21 17.59 -10.55
CA ASN A 125 -0.93 16.36 -10.20
C ASN A 125 -0.96 15.43 -11.42
N PRO A 126 -0.31 14.25 -11.38
CA PRO A 126 -0.29 13.31 -12.51
C PRO A 126 -1.66 12.76 -12.88
N HIS A 127 -2.56 12.62 -11.91
CA HIS A 127 -3.92 12.13 -12.15
C HIS A 127 -4.84 13.21 -12.72
N ILE A 128 -4.53 14.49 -12.45
CA ILE A 128 -5.30 15.64 -12.94
C ILE A 128 -4.31 16.72 -13.42
N PRO A 129 -3.72 16.57 -14.62
CA PRO A 129 -2.64 17.45 -15.08
C PRO A 129 -3.02 18.93 -15.21
N GLU A 130 -4.30 19.22 -15.45
CA GLU A 130 -4.79 20.60 -15.59
C GLU A 130 -5.03 21.29 -14.23
N LEU A 131 -4.92 20.56 -13.11
CA LEU A 131 -5.15 21.11 -11.78
C LEU A 131 -4.08 22.15 -11.41
N GLY A 132 -4.50 23.39 -11.21
CA GLY A 132 -3.62 24.51 -10.84
C GLY A 132 -2.92 25.17 -12.04
N LYS A 133 -3.27 24.79 -13.26
CA LYS A 133 -2.77 25.44 -14.48
C LYS A 133 -3.34 26.86 -14.61
N SER A 134 -2.52 27.78 -15.11
CA SER A 134 -2.92 29.15 -15.43
C SER A 134 -4.07 29.19 -16.44
N GLY A 135 -4.97 30.16 -16.28
CA GLY A 135 -6.17 30.28 -17.12
C GLY A 135 -7.31 29.32 -16.76
N THR A 136 -7.17 28.50 -15.72
CA THR A 136 -8.26 27.66 -15.21
C THR A 136 -9.16 28.43 -14.24
N SER A 137 -10.41 27.97 -14.10
CA SER A 137 -11.39 28.61 -13.21
C SER A 137 -11.01 28.41 -11.75
N TYR A 138 -11.22 29.45 -10.92
CA TYR A 138 -11.11 29.32 -9.47
C TYR A 138 -12.16 28.35 -8.92
N SER A 139 -11.75 27.53 -7.98
CA SER A 139 -12.68 26.72 -7.19
C SER A 139 -13.55 27.62 -6.32
N ARG A 140 -14.81 27.20 -6.11
CA ARG A 140 -15.76 27.87 -5.20
C ARG A 140 -16.20 26.87 -4.16
N SER A 141 -16.04 27.21 -2.88
CA SER A 141 -16.51 26.36 -1.78
C SER A 141 -18.03 26.38 -1.62
N VAL A 142 -18.69 27.45 -2.07
CA VAL A 142 -20.13 27.65 -1.95
C VAL A 142 -20.74 27.79 -3.35
N PRO A 143 -21.83 27.07 -3.66
CA PRO A 143 -22.54 27.25 -4.91
C PRO A 143 -23.19 28.65 -4.96
N PRO A 144 -23.21 29.32 -6.12
CA PRO A 144 -23.95 30.58 -6.25
C PRO A 144 -25.46 30.31 -6.16
N VAL A 145 -26.09 30.73 -5.08
CA VAL A 145 -27.53 30.50 -4.83
C VAL A 145 -28.41 31.59 -5.42
N GLN A 146 -27.90 32.81 -5.55
CA GLN A 146 -28.66 33.98 -5.97
C GLN A 146 -28.04 34.63 -7.21
N PRO A 147 -28.85 35.03 -8.21
CA PRO A 147 -28.36 35.84 -9.31
C PRO A 147 -27.89 37.20 -8.79
N LYS A 148 -26.82 37.73 -9.39
CA LYS A 148 -26.30 39.05 -9.04
C LYS A 148 -27.38 40.11 -9.30
N ALA A 149 -27.63 40.98 -8.32
CA ALA A 149 -28.59 42.07 -8.47
C ALA A 149 -28.21 42.99 -9.65
N ALA A 150 -29.20 43.50 -10.38
CA ALA A 150 -28.99 44.34 -11.56
C ALA A 150 -28.28 45.67 -11.21
N ALA A 151 -28.57 46.22 -10.03
CA ALA A 151 -27.92 47.41 -9.49
C ALA A 151 -27.55 47.16 -8.01
N PRO A 152 -26.32 46.69 -7.72
CA PRO A 152 -25.84 46.65 -6.34
C PRO A 152 -25.66 48.06 -5.77
N PRO A 153 -25.72 48.25 -4.45
CA PRO A 153 -25.40 49.54 -3.83
C PRO A 153 -23.96 49.95 -4.18
N ASP A 154 -23.70 51.26 -4.18
CA ASP A 154 -22.36 51.80 -4.37
C ASP A 154 -21.40 51.19 -3.33
N PRO A 155 -20.26 50.59 -3.74
CA PRO A 155 -19.29 50.06 -2.80
C PRO A 155 -18.84 51.10 -1.76
N GLU A 156 -18.70 52.39 -2.12
CA GLU A 156 -18.25 53.44 -1.19
C GLU A 156 -19.25 53.59 -0.02
N LEU A 157 -20.55 53.63 -0.31
CA LEU A 157 -21.62 53.68 0.71
C LEU A 157 -21.65 52.46 1.64
N VAL A 158 -21.13 51.30 1.19
CA VAL A 158 -21.04 50.08 2.01
C VAL A 158 -19.86 50.15 2.98
N TYR A 159 -18.74 50.76 2.57
CA TYR A 159 -17.53 50.86 3.38
C TYR A 159 -17.48 52.05 4.35
N GLU A 160 -18.23 53.13 4.09
CA GLU A 160 -18.21 54.35 4.93
C GLU A 160 -19.05 54.28 6.22
N LYS A 161 -19.84 53.22 6.43
CA LYS A 161 -20.61 53.00 7.66
C LYS A 161 -19.82 52.25 8.73
#